data_AF-K6VMQ1-F1
#
_entry.id   AF-K6VMQ1-F1
#
_cell.length_a   1.000
_cell.length_b   1.000
_cell.length_c   1.000
_cell.angle_alpha   90.00
_cell.angle_beta   90.00
_cell.angle_gamma   90.00
#
_symmetry.space_group_name_H-M   'P 1'
#
loop_
_entity.id
_entity.type
_entity.pdbx_description
1 polymer ?
#
loop_
_entity_poly.entity_id
_entity_poly.type
_entity_poly.pdbx_seq_one_letter_code
_entity_poly.pdbx_strand_id
1 'polypeptide(L)'
;MGYSREGMDPQLGRAQKSVVSNGSKGSPRKKAAALAVLAAALTFGMAGCGVADSAPRSQPVRTTTVTGDPIDARAGVTYIAECEGDRRVSRPTTFLLACGDGGEALDSLSWRAWGEEEAHASGELVYNDCTPSCAQGKDITVPVTVVADEIVEGEASATYRRLTVTTNDKNGQRTQQIYRLPGNEPGERDAAGPDPGSEEAQNQRPAPEPTSTTPASTATTGG
;
A
#
# COMPACT_ATOMS: atom_id res chain seq x y z
N MET A 1 21.06 -19.16 34.68
CA MET A 1 21.54 -18.07 33.81
C MET A 1 20.32 -17.32 33.31
N GLY A 2 19.92 -16.27 34.02
CA GLY A 2 18.88 -15.35 33.59
C GLY A 2 19.52 -14.15 32.92
N TYR A 3 19.03 -13.75 31.74
CA TYR A 3 19.37 -12.46 31.16
C TYR A 3 18.22 -11.51 31.47
N SER A 4 18.47 -10.62 32.42
CA SER A 4 17.63 -9.47 32.73
C SER A 4 17.55 -8.56 31.52
N ARG A 5 16.32 -8.23 31.11
CA ARG A 5 16.00 -7.09 30.26
C ARG A 5 15.99 -5.85 31.14
N GLU A 6 17.08 -5.09 31.11
CA GLU A 6 17.15 -3.74 31.66
C GLU A 6 17.28 -2.76 30.49
N GLY A 7 16.43 -1.73 30.53
CA GLY A 7 16.14 -0.85 29.40
C GLY A 7 17.20 0.19 29.07
N MET A 8 17.04 0.79 27.90
CA MET A 8 17.57 2.11 27.51
C MET A 8 16.73 2.57 26.31
N ASP A 9 15.77 3.48 26.52
CA ASP A 9 15.88 4.95 26.46
C ASP A 9 15.50 5.47 25.06
N PRO A 10 14.37 6.20 24.92
CA PRO A 10 13.96 6.83 23.67
C PRO A 10 14.65 8.19 23.51
N GLN A 11 14.81 8.62 22.26
CA GLN A 11 15.33 9.92 21.80
C GLN A 11 16.85 9.93 21.50
N LEU A 12 17.19 10.00 20.21
CA LEU A 12 18.04 11.07 19.65
C LEU A 12 18.34 10.78 18.17
N GLY A 13 18.19 11.82 17.33
CA GLY A 13 18.99 11.90 16.10
C GLY A 13 18.24 11.79 14.78
N ARG A 14 17.42 12.80 14.50
CA ARG A 14 17.04 13.23 13.14
C ARG A 14 18.25 13.24 12.20
N ALA A 15 18.26 12.39 11.17
CA ALA A 15 19.10 12.55 9.99
C ALA A 15 18.25 12.31 8.74
N GLN A 16 17.56 13.36 8.29
CA GLN A 16 16.96 13.39 6.96
C GLN A 16 18.09 13.35 5.93
N LYS A 17 18.34 12.18 5.34
CA LYS A 17 19.18 12.11 4.14
C LYS A 17 18.28 12.36 2.93
N SER A 18 18.35 13.59 2.46
CA SER A 18 17.72 14.08 1.23
C SER A 18 17.89 13.08 0.08
N VAL A 19 16.77 12.52 -0.39
CA VAL A 19 16.74 11.81 -1.67
C VAL A 19 16.80 12.86 -2.76
N VAL A 20 17.92 12.86 -3.47
CA VAL A 20 18.12 13.59 -4.72
C VAL A 20 17.08 13.11 -5.72
N SER A 21 16.09 13.96 -6.00
CA SER A 21 15.27 13.84 -7.20
C SER A 21 16.12 14.16 -8.42
N ASN A 22 16.60 13.13 -9.12
CA ASN A 22 17.14 13.32 -10.47
C ASN A 22 16.03 13.16 -11.49
N GLY A 23 15.47 14.32 -11.87
CA GLY A 23 14.72 14.46 -13.12
C GLY A 23 15.65 14.45 -14.33
N SER A 24 15.31 13.65 -15.32
CA SER A 24 15.72 13.79 -16.73
C SER A 24 15.08 12.64 -17.50
N LYS A 25 14.52 12.79 -18.69
CA LYS A 25 14.37 13.92 -19.61
C LYS A 25 13.27 13.45 -20.56
N GLY A 26 12.25 14.27 -20.76
CA GLY A 26 11.38 14.10 -21.92
C GLY A 26 12.22 14.18 -23.19
N SER A 27 11.93 13.32 -24.15
CA SER A 27 12.41 13.46 -25.53
C SER A 27 11.23 13.47 -26.51
N PRO A 28 11.41 14.16 -27.64
CA PRO A 28 10.40 15.05 -28.19
C PRO A 28 9.44 14.37 -29.17
N ARG A 29 8.20 14.89 -29.15
CA ARG A 29 7.15 14.65 -30.14
C ARG A 29 7.66 14.97 -31.55
N LYS A 30 7.76 13.96 -32.41
CA LYS A 30 7.98 14.14 -33.84
C LYS A 30 6.73 14.78 -34.45
N LYS A 31 6.85 16.06 -34.84
CA LYS A 31 5.85 16.74 -35.66
C LYS A 31 5.95 16.19 -37.08
N ALA A 32 4.96 15.42 -37.51
CA ALA A 32 4.72 15.17 -38.93
C ALA A 32 3.83 16.31 -39.44
N ALA A 33 4.42 17.24 -40.17
CA ALA A 33 3.69 18.16 -41.04
C ALA A 33 3.68 17.53 -42.44
N ALA A 34 2.50 17.29 -42.99
CA ALA A 34 2.35 17.02 -44.42
C ALA A 34 0.98 17.52 -44.90
N LEU A 35 1.04 18.68 -45.55
CA LEU A 35 0.39 19.04 -46.82
C LEU A 35 -1.15 19.00 -46.90
N ALA A 36 -1.68 20.22 -47.03
CA ALA A 36 -3.00 20.53 -47.53
C ALA A 36 -3.17 20.12 -49.01
N VAL A 37 -4.33 19.55 -49.34
CA VAL A 37 -4.89 19.60 -50.70
C VAL A 37 -6.37 19.97 -50.57
N LEU A 38 -6.69 21.21 -50.92
CA LEU A 38 -8.03 21.70 -51.22
C LEU A 38 -8.40 21.23 -52.63
N ALA A 39 -9.49 20.49 -52.78
CA ALA A 39 -10.17 20.35 -54.06
C ALA A 39 -11.68 20.30 -53.82
N ALA A 40 -12.34 21.42 -54.10
CA ALA A 40 -13.78 21.51 -54.23
C ALA A 40 -14.23 20.83 -55.53
N ALA A 41 -15.25 19.99 -55.46
CA ALA A 41 -16.02 19.58 -56.62
C ALA A 41 -17.50 19.54 -56.23
N LEU A 42 -18.21 20.60 -56.62
CA LEU A 42 -19.67 20.68 -56.65
C LEU A 42 -20.16 19.92 -57.88
N THR A 43 -20.88 18.82 -57.67
CA THR A 43 -21.68 18.20 -58.73
C THR A 43 -23.15 18.16 -58.31
N PHE A 44 -23.94 19.00 -58.96
CA PHE A 44 -25.39 18.95 -59.05
C PHE A 44 -25.82 17.68 -59.80
N GLY A 45 -26.80 16.94 -59.28
CA GLY A 45 -27.42 15.79 -59.93
C GLY A 45 -28.91 15.70 -59.60
N MET A 46 -29.73 15.57 -60.64
CA MET A 46 -31.18 15.79 -60.68
C MET A 46 -32.05 14.80 -59.90
N ALA A 47 -33.27 15.29 -59.63
CA ALA A 47 -34.41 14.64 -59.00
C ALA A 47 -34.79 13.27 -59.58
N GLY A 48 -35.06 12.33 -58.67
CA GLY A 48 -35.85 11.12 -58.93
C GLY A 48 -36.85 10.92 -57.80
N CYS A 49 -38.15 11.00 -58.10
CA CYS A 49 -39.22 10.61 -57.18
C CYS A 49 -39.28 9.08 -57.12
N GLY A 50 -38.54 8.48 -56.18
CA GLY A 50 -38.74 7.10 -55.78
C GLY A 50 -39.49 7.07 -54.46
N VAL A 51 -40.77 6.68 -54.47
CA VAL A 51 -41.48 6.26 -53.25
C VAL A 51 -40.96 4.87 -52.88
N ALA A 52 -39.88 4.83 -52.11
CA ALA A 52 -39.41 3.60 -51.47
C ALA A 52 -39.85 3.63 -50.00
N ASP A 53 -40.81 2.76 -49.70
CA ASP A 53 -41.28 2.30 -48.40
C ASP A 53 -40.31 2.61 -47.22
N SER A 54 -40.72 3.48 -46.31
CA SER A 54 -40.03 3.71 -45.04
C SER A 54 -40.23 2.51 -44.11
N ALA A 55 -39.54 1.41 -44.38
CA ALA A 55 -39.32 0.41 -43.35
C ALA A 55 -38.42 1.04 -42.28
N PRO A 56 -38.77 0.99 -40.97
CA PRO A 56 -37.87 1.41 -39.92
C PRO A 56 -36.64 0.51 -40.00
N ARG A 57 -35.55 1.07 -40.55
CA ARG A 57 -34.26 0.40 -40.53
C ARG A 57 -33.81 0.44 -39.08
N SER A 58 -34.10 -0.63 -38.35
CA SER A 58 -33.52 -0.94 -37.06
C SER A 58 -32.00 -0.89 -37.22
N GLN A 59 -31.41 0.28 -36.96
CA GLN A 59 -29.98 0.37 -36.80
C GLN A 59 -29.67 -0.44 -35.54
N PRO A 60 -28.78 -1.44 -35.59
CA PRO A 60 -28.32 -2.07 -34.37
C PRO A 60 -27.71 -0.96 -33.51
N VAL A 61 -28.33 -0.69 -32.37
CA VAL A 61 -27.73 0.09 -31.30
C VAL A 61 -26.38 -0.56 -31.04
N ARG A 62 -25.30 0.10 -31.42
CA ARG A 62 -23.96 -0.33 -31.03
C ARG A 62 -23.83 -0.03 -29.56
N THR A 63 -24.25 -0.99 -28.74
CA THR A 63 -23.79 -1.07 -27.36
C THR A 63 -22.28 -1.26 -27.44
N THR A 64 -21.52 -0.20 -27.17
CA THR A 64 -20.08 -0.32 -26.98
C THR A 64 -19.90 -1.07 -25.67
N THR A 65 -19.87 -2.39 -25.71
CA THR A 65 -19.35 -3.20 -24.61
C THR A 65 -17.89 -2.78 -24.42
N VAL A 66 -17.60 -2.15 -23.28
CA VAL A 66 -16.23 -2.06 -22.78
C VAL A 66 -15.86 -3.49 -22.38
N THR A 67 -15.42 -4.28 -23.36
CA THR A 67 -14.89 -5.62 -23.11
C THR A 67 -13.46 -5.45 -22.60
N GLY A 68 -13.32 -5.06 -21.33
CA GLY A 68 -12.09 -5.32 -20.59
C GLY A 68 -12.08 -6.77 -20.13
N ASP A 69 -10.93 -7.42 -20.14
CA ASP A 69 -10.76 -8.70 -19.46
C ASP A 69 -11.14 -8.50 -17.97
N PRO A 70 -12.00 -9.33 -17.37
CA PRO A 70 -12.31 -9.23 -15.93
C PRO A 70 -11.05 -9.21 -15.06
N ILE A 71 -9.97 -9.88 -15.47
CA ILE A 71 -8.69 -9.85 -14.75
C ILE A 71 -8.02 -8.48 -14.84
N ASP A 72 -8.05 -7.82 -16.00
CA ASP A 72 -7.52 -6.46 -16.16
C ASP A 72 -8.30 -5.44 -15.31
N ALA A 73 -9.62 -5.60 -15.24
CA ALA A 73 -10.47 -4.77 -14.40
C ALA A 73 -10.13 -4.96 -12.91
N ARG A 74 -10.01 -6.22 -12.44
CA ARG A 74 -9.60 -6.53 -11.07
C ARG A 74 -8.20 -6.03 -10.77
N ALA A 75 -7.26 -6.22 -11.68
CA ALA A 75 -5.88 -5.78 -11.56
C ALA A 75 -5.77 -4.26 -11.31
N GLY A 76 -6.62 -3.47 -11.97
CA GLY A 76 -6.69 -2.01 -11.80
C GLY A 76 -7.12 -1.56 -10.41
N VAL A 77 -7.74 -2.43 -9.62
CA VAL A 77 -8.19 -2.16 -8.25
C VAL A 77 -7.56 -3.11 -7.21
N THR A 78 -6.51 -3.84 -7.59
CA THR A 78 -5.79 -4.77 -6.71
C THR A 78 -4.57 -4.11 -6.07
N TYR A 79 -4.43 -4.29 -4.77
CA TYR A 79 -3.35 -3.72 -3.95
C TYR A 79 -2.71 -4.76 -3.02
N ILE A 80 -1.56 -4.40 -2.48
CA ILE A 80 -0.99 -4.99 -1.27
C ILE A 80 -0.93 -3.88 -0.22
N ALA A 81 -1.27 -4.21 1.04
CA ALA A 81 -1.08 -3.29 2.15
C ALA A 81 0.34 -3.44 2.72
N GLU A 82 1.04 -2.33 2.81
CA GLU A 82 2.27 -2.23 3.59
C GLU A 82 1.95 -2.02 5.06
N CYS A 83 2.87 -2.44 5.92
CA CYS A 83 2.73 -2.31 7.35
C CYS A 83 2.87 -0.86 7.86
N GLU A 84 3.47 0.06 7.07
CA GLU A 84 3.65 1.47 7.46
C GLU A 84 2.45 2.31 7.01
N GLY A 85 1.73 2.89 7.97
CA GLY A 85 0.73 3.92 7.73
C GLY A 85 -0.47 3.50 6.86
N ASP A 86 -0.87 2.23 6.90
CA ASP A 86 -1.96 1.65 6.08
C ASP A 86 -1.79 1.88 4.57
N ARG A 87 -0.54 2.03 4.09
CA ARG A 87 -0.29 2.36 2.69
C ARG A 87 -0.66 1.18 1.81
N ARG A 88 -1.55 1.42 0.84
CA ARG A 88 -1.92 0.44 -0.20
C ARG A 88 -1.16 0.74 -1.48
N VAL A 89 -0.44 -0.25 -2.00
CA VAL A 89 0.40 -0.11 -3.19
C VAL A 89 -0.01 -1.12 -4.26
N SER A 90 -0.01 -0.69 -5.52
CA SER A 90 -0.31 -1.55 -6.67
C SER A 90 0.97 -1.86 -7.45
N ARG A 91 1.23 -3.14 -7.72
CA ARG A 91 2.42 -3.64 -8.43
C ARG A 91 3.72 -2.93 -8.01
N PRO A 92 4.04 -2.89 -6.70
CA PRO A 92 5.18 -2.12 -6.21
C PRO A 92 6.49 -2.67 -6.78
N THR A 93 7.41 -1.79 -7.17
CA THR A 93 8.80 -2.16 -7.50
C THR A 93 9.67 -2.35 -6.26
N THR A 94 9.27 -1.75 -5.14
CA THR A 94 9.90 -1.83 -3.82
C THR A 94 8.85 -2.07 -2.75
N PHE A 95 9.10 -2.96 -1.80
CA PHE A 95 8.14 -3.29 -0.75
C PHE A 95 8.85 -3.57 0.58
N LEU A 96 8.46 -2.86 1.64
CA LEU A 96 9.01 -3.09 2.98
C LEU A 96 8.30 -4.29 3.63
N LEU A 97 9.05 -5.34 3.99
CA LEU A 97 8.48 -6.58 4.52
C LEU A 97 8.19 -6.51 6.03
N ALA A 98 9.01 -5.75 6.78
CA ALA A 98 8.93 -5.66 8.23
C ALA A 98 8.91 -4.20 8.71
N CYS A 99 7.96 -3.88 9.59
CA CYS A 99 7.82 -2.55 10.16
C CYS A 99 8.45 -2.47 11.55
N GLY A 100 9.57 -1.75 11.64
CA GLY A 100 10.15 -1.29 12.90
C GLY A 100 11.52 -1.88 13.26
N ASP A 101 11.86 -3.06 12.76
CA ASP A 101 13.18 -3.68 12.90
C ASP A 101 14.11 -3.42 11.70
N GLY A 102 13.58 -2.81 10.63
CA GLY A 102 14.36 -2.30 9.49
C GLY A 102 15.12 -3.37 8.73
N GLY A 103 14.75 -4.64 8.92
CA GLY A 103 15.61 -5.75 8.56
C GLY A 103 15.57 -6.13 7.09
N GLU A 104 14.40 -6.01 6.43
CA GLU A 104 14.17 -6.66 5.13
C GLU A 104 13.25 -5.83 4.20
N ALA A 105 13.69 -5.64 2.96
CA ALA A 105 12.91 -5.03 1.90
C ALA A 105 13.05 -5.82 0.59
N LEU A 106 11.99 -5.82 -0.20
CA LEU A 106 12.02 -6.28 -1.58
C LEU A 106 12.32 -5.08 -2.49
N ASP A 107 13.18 -5.27 -3.48
CA ASP A 107 13.55 -4.27 -4.47
C ASP A 107 13.52 -4.87 -5.89
N SER A 108 13.49 -4.00 -6.90
CA SER A 108 13.49 -4.35 -8.32
C SER A 108 12.45 -5.39 -8.70
N LEU A 109 11.28 -5.34 -8.06
CA LEU A 109 10.20 -6.29 -8.31
C LEU A 109 9.59 -6.08 -9.69
N SER A 110 9.49 -7.18 -10.44
CA SER A 110 8.77 -7.25 -11.71
C SER A 110 7.63 -8.24 -11.61
N TRP A 111 6.39 -7.72 -11.59
CA TRP A 111 5.17 -8.50 -11.38
C TRP A 111 4.57 -9.02 -12.69
N ARG A 112 3.97 -10.21 -12.61
CA ARG A 112 3.13 -10.82 -13.64
C ARG A 112 1.89 -11.45 -12.99
N ALA A 113 0.85 -11.70 -13.79
CA ALA A 113 -0.43 -12.26 -13.32
C ALA A 113 -1.08 -11.43 -12.19
N TRP A 114 -0.79 -10.13 -12.13
CA TRP A 114 -1.32 -9.28 -11.08
C TRP A 114 -2.80 -9.01 -11.32
N GLY A 115 -3.61 -9.25 -10.29
CA GLY A 115 -5.06 -9.32 -10.41
C GLY A 115 -5.54 -10.74 -10.71
N GLU A 116 -4.70 -11.76 -10.82
CA GLU A 116 -5.12 -13.17 -10.77
C GLU A 116 -5.17 -13.66 -9.30
N GLU A 117 -5.59 -14.90 -9.07
CA GLU A 117 -5.57 -15.49 -7.71
C GLU A 117 -4.16 -15.51 -7.10
N GLU A 118 -3.16 -15.66 -7.96
CA GLU A 118 -1.74 -15.55 -7.62
C GLU A 118 -1.05 -14.57 -8.56
N ALA A 119 -0.37 -13.56 -8.01
CA ALA A 119 0.58 -12.75 -8.74
C ALA A 119 2.00 -13.21 -8.42
N HIS A 120 2.88 -13.23 -9.43
CA HIS A 120 4.26 -13.62 -9.24
C HIS A 120 5.19 -12.44 -9.50
N ALA A 121 6.27 -12.34 -8.75
CA ALA A 121 7.34 -11.38 -8.99
C ALA A 121 8.72 -12.03 -8.89
N SER A 122 9.65 -11.49 -9.67
CA SER A 122 11.09 -11.64 -9.47
C SER A 122 11.68 -10.32 -9.01
N GLY A 123 12.72 -10.34 -8.20
CA GLY A 123 13.45 -9.14 -7.80
C GLY A 123 14.61 -9.49 -6.88
N GLU A 124 14.86 -8.61 -5.91
CA GLU A 124 15.89 -8.77 -4.91
C GLU A 124 15.32 -8.64 -3.49
N LEU A 125 15.83 -9.45 -2.55
CA LEU A 125 15.66 -9.25 -1.12
C LEU A 125 16.91 -8.53 -0.62
N VAL A 126 16.70 -7.38 0.04
CA VAL A 126 17.73 -6.59 0.70
C VAL A 126 17.53 -6.73 2.20
N TYR A 127 18.56 -7.16 2.92
CA TYR A 127 18.49 -7.28 4.37
C TYR A 127 19.80 -6.93 5.07
N ASN A 128 19.73 -6.41 6.30
CA ASN A 128 20.94 -6.11 7.07
C ASN A 128 21.49 -7.38 7.75
N ASP A 129 22.79 -7.68 7.62
CA ASP A 129 23.42 -8.85 8.24
C ASP A 129 23.60 -8.72 9.77
N CYS A 130 23.32 -7.55 10.33
CA CYS A 130 23.39 -7.21 11.74
C CYS A 130 24.67 -7.67 12.47
N THR A 131 25.80 -7.73 11.76
CA THR A 131 27.05 -8.26 12.32
C THR A 131 28.09 -7.14 12.49
N PRO A 132 28.57 -6.83 13.73
CA PRO A 132 28.22 -7.43 15.03
C PRO A 132 26.97 -6.82 15.69
N SER A 133 26.41 -5.75 15.13
CA SER A 133 25.13 -5.17 15.53
C SER A 133 24.43 -4.57 14.31
N CYS A 134 23.11 -4.39 14.34
CA CYS A 134 22.36 -3.82 13.20
C CYS A 134 22.77 -2.38 12.87
N ALA A 135 23.33 -1.62 13.82
CA ALA A 135 23.86 -0.28 13.54
C ALA A 135 25.18 -0.29 12.74
N GLN A 136 25.90 -1.40 12.76
CA GLN A 136 27.22 -1.57 12.12
C GLN A 136 27.20 -2.58 10.96
N GLY A 137 26.12 -3.35 10.83
CA GLY A 137 25.93 -4.35 9.81
C GLY A 137 25.82 -3.75 8.41
N LYS A 138 25.78 -4.63 7.42
CA LYS A 138 25.74 -4.28 6.01
C LYS A 138 24.49 -4.84 5.36
N ASP A 139 24.00 -4.11 4.37
CA ASP A 139 22.93 -4.60 3.53
C ASP A 139 23.47 -5.68 2.58
N ILE A 140 22.79 -6.82 2.59
CA ILE A 140 23.02 -7.98 1.76
C ILE A 140 21.87 -8.07 0.77
N THR A 141 22.20 -8.25 -0.50
CA THR A 141 21.24 -8.37 -1.59
C THR A 141 21.29 -9.79 -2.16
N VAL A 142 20.13 -10.43 -2.27
CA VAL A 142 20.00 -11.77 -2.87
C VAL A 142 18.82 -11.84 -3.82
N PRO A 143 18.91 -12.61 -4.92
CA PRO A 143 17.79 -12.77 -5.85
C PRO A 143 16.63 -13.48 -5.18
N VAL A 144 15.41 -13.04 -5.50
CA VAL A 144 14.18 -13.53 -4.87
C VAL A 144 13.07 -13.79 -5.89
N THR A 145 12.23 -14.77 -5.57
CA THR A 145 10.91 -14.94 -6.21
C THR A 145 9.83 -14.71 -5.16
N VAL A 146 8.80 -13.97 -5.53
CA VAL A 146 7.68 -13.60 -4.66
C VAL A 146 6.39 -14.11 -5.27
N VAL A 147 5.50 -14.64 -4.45
CA VAL A 147 4.11 -14.94 -4.82
C VAL A 147 3.21 -14.13 -3.90
N ALA A 148 2.30 -13.35 -4.47
CA ALA A 148 1.22 -12.68 -3.75
C ALA A 148 -0.08 -13.42 -4.03
N ASP A 149 -0.77 -13.83 -2.98
CA ASP A 149 -1.97 -14.66 -3.07
C ASP A 149 -2.91 -14.38 -1.88
N GLU A 150 -3.93 -15.23 -1.71
CA GLU A 150 -5.07 -14.97 -0.82
C GLU A 150 -5.73 -13.63 -1.15
N ILE A 151 -6.17 -13.47 -2.41
CA ILE A 151 -6.87 -12.26 -2.82
C ILE A 151 -8.23 -12.15 -2.10
N VAL A 152 -8.48 -11.00 -1.49
CA VAL A 152 -9.77 -10.67 -0.88
C VAL A 152 -10.39 -9.51 -1.64
N GLU A 153 -11.59 -9.74 -2.17
CA GLU A 153 -12.38 -8.73 -2.87
C GLU A 153 -13.27 -7.98 -1.88
N GLY A 154 -13.32 -6.66 -2.01
CA GLY A 154 -14.28 -5.77 -1.37
C GLY A 154 -15.08 -4.99 -2.42
N GLU A 155 -15.97 -4.10 -1.99
CA GLU A 155 -16.95 -3.44 -2.88
C GLU A 155 -16.32 -2.73 -4.10
N ALA A 156 -15.12 -2.18 -3.94
CA ALA A 156 -14.43 -1.43 -5.00
C ALA A 156 -12.91 -1.72 -5.08
N SER A 157 -12.43 -2.80 -4.45
CA SER A 157 -11.00 -3.14 -4.47
C SER A 157 -10.75 -4.61 -4.22
N ALA A 158 -9.57 -5.09 -4.58
CA ALA A 158 -9.06 -6.38 -4.16
C ALA A 158 -7.72 -6.20 -3.44
N THR A 159 -7.39 -7.09 -2.49
CA THR A 159 -6.14 -7.04 -1.73
C THR A 159 -5.54 -8.42 -1.59
N TYR A 160 -4.27 -8.60 -1.97
CA TYR A 160 -3.52 -9.81 -1.62
C TYR A 160 -3.16 -9.79 -0.15
N ARG A 161 -3.36 -10.92 0.54
CA ARG A 161 -3.19 -11.01 2.01
C ARG A 161 -1.97 -11.80 2.44
N ARG A 162 -1.29 -12.44 1.50
CA ARG A 162 -0.10 -13.24 1.79
C ARG A 162 0.97 -13.00 0.73
N LEU A 163 2.20 -12.82 1.20
CA LEU A 163 3.40 -12.88 0.37
C LEU A 163 4.21 -14.11 0.76
N THR A 164 4.57 -14.89 -0.25
CA THR A 164 5.51 -15.98 -0.12
C THR A 164 6.81 -15.57 -0.80
N VAL A 165 7.85 -15.36 -0.02
CA VAL A 165 9.16 -14.88 -0.46
C VAL A 165 10.13 -16.07 -0.47
N THR A 166 10.72 -16.35 -1.62
CA THR A 166 11.65 -17.46 -1.81
C THR A 166 13.02 -16.94 -2.23
N THR A 167 14.05 -17.27 -1.47
CA THR A 167 15.46 -17.03 -1.81
C THR A 167 16.19 -18.35 -2.03
N ASN A 168 17.31 -18.30 -2.74
CA ASN A 168 18.27 -19.40 -2.81
C ASN A 168 19.60 -18.92 -2.24
N ASP A 169 20.22 -19.71 -1.37
CA ASP A 169 21.56 -19.43 -0.88
C ASP A 169 22.63 -19.79 -1.94
N LYS A 170 23.90 -19.55 -1.61
CA LYS A 170 25.04 -19.84 -2.51
C LYS A 170 25.22 -21.34 -2.81
N ASN A 171 24.64 -22.22 -1.99
CA ASN A 171 24.69 -23.68 -2.16
C ASN A 171 23.47 -24.21 -2.94
N GLY A 172 22.56 -23.33 -3.35
CA GLY A 172 21.30 -23.71 -3.99
C GLY A 172 20.22 -24.17 -3.01
N GLN A 173 20.43 -23.98 -1.70
CA GLN A 173 19.39 -24.23 -0.71
C GLN A 173 18.29 -23.18 -0.82
N ARG A 174 17.07 -23.64 -1.04
CA ARG A 174 15.88 -22.81 -1.12
C ARG A 174 15.35 -22.51 0.29
N THR A 175 15.18 -21.23 0.59
CA THR A 175 14.52 -20.76 1.81
C THR A 175 13.23 -20.05 1.43
N GLN A 176 12.15 -20.32 2.16
CA GLN A 176 10.84 -19.72 1.93
C GLN A 176 10.35 -19.08 3.22
N GLN A 177 9.91 -17.82 3.13
CA GLN A 177 9.31 -17.07 4.22
C GLN A 177 7.91 -16.61 3.79
N ILE A 178 6.97 -16.65 4.73
CA ILE A 178 5.58 -16.27 4.50
C ILE A 178 5.27 -15.04 5.34
N TYR A 179 4.87 -13.97 4.68
CA TYR A 179 4.44 -12.71 5.29
C TYR A 179 2.93 -12.61 5.14
N ARG A 180 2.22 -12.50 6.27
CA ARG A 180 0.79 -12.19 6.27
C ARG A 180 0.62 -10.69 6.35
N LEU A 181 -0.10 -10.16 5.38
CA LEU A 181 -0.27 -8.73 5.20
C LEU A 181 -1.50 -8.24 5.96
N PRO A 182 -1.46 -7.01 6.51
CA PRO A 182 -2.64 -6.40 7.07
C PRO A 182 -3.72 -6.27 6.00
N GLY A 183 -4.98 -6.35 6.41
CA GLY A 183 -6.11 -6.31 5.49
C GLY A 183 -7.39 -6.15 6.28
N ASN A 184 -7.82 -4.91 6.39
CA ASN A 184 -9.20 -4.55 6.70
C ASN A 184 -9.89 -4.19 5.39
N GLU A 185 -11.18 -4.53 5.31
CA GLU A 185 -12.06 -4.14 4.20
C GLU A 185 -11.95 -2.63 3.96
N PRO A 186 -12.04 -2.14 2.71
CA PRO A 186 -12.32 -0.74 2.44
C PRO A 186 -13.76 -0.43 2.90
N GLY A 187 -13.92 -0.20 4.21
CA GLY A 187 -15.21 0.03 4.86
C GLY A 187 -15.11 0.00 6.39
N GLU A 188 -14.14 -0.73 6.93
CA GLU A 188 -13.92 -0.82 8.38
C GLU A 188 -13.10 0.36 8.92
N ARG A 189 -13.44 1.57 8.48
CA ARG A 189 -13.13 2.80 9.22
C ARG A 189 -14.39 3.44 9.82
N ASP A 190 -15.58 2.99 9.43
CA ASP A 190 -16.85 3.48 9.97
C ASP A 190 -17.47 2.55 11.02
N ALA A 191 -16.94 1.33 11.19
CA ALA A 191 -17.44 0.33 12.17
C ALA A 191 -16.53 0.17 13.41
N ALA A 192 -15.32 0.72 13.40
CA ALA A 192 -14.54 0.90 14.61
C ALA A 192 -15.11 2.11 15.38
N GLY A 193 -16.25 1.88 16.05
CA GLY A 193 -16.69 2.76 17.12
C GLY A 193 -15.56 2.94 18.15
N PRO A 194 -15.59 4.01 18.95
CA PRO A 194 -14.57 4.24 19.97
C PRO A 194 -14.40 2.97 20.81
N ASP A 195 -13.14 2.52 20.91
CA ASP A 195 -12.73 1.44 21.79
C ASP A 195 -13.36 1.65 23.18
N PRO A 196 -14.29 0.79 23.65
CA PRO A 196 -14.82 0.93 25.01
C PRO A 196 -13.78 0.57 26.09
N GLY A 197 -12.53 0.27 25.71
CA GLY A 197 -11.47 -0.20 26.62
C GLY A 197 -10.54 0.86 27.21
N SER A 198 -10.60 2.15 26.82
CA SER A 198 -9.68 3.16 27.36
C SER A 198 -10.29 4.21 28.29
N GLU A 199 -11.62 4.26 28.44
CA GLU A 199 -12.27 5.29 29.29
C GLU A 199 -12.53 4.83 30.74
N GLU A 200 -12.40 3.53 31.06
CA GLU A 200 -12.53 3.03 32.45
C GLU A 200 -11.28 3.24 33.32
N ALA A 201 -10.14 3.65 32.75
CA ALA A 201 -8.93 3.90 33.54
C ALA A 201 -8.88 5.28 34.22
N GLN A 202 -9.84 6.18 33.95
CA GLN A 202 -9.84 7.54 34.53
C GLN A 202 -10.85 7.76 35.67
N ASN A 203 -11.70 6.79 36.00
CA ASN A 203 -12.67 6.92 37.10
C ASN A 203 -12.25 6.22 38.41
N GLN A 204 -10.96 5.91 38.55
CA GLN A 204 -10.41 5.52 39.85
C GLN A 204 -10.23 6.77 40.71
N ARG A 205 -11.32 7.10 41.41
CA ARG A 205 -11.39 8.05 42.53
C ARG A 205 -10.15 7.87 43.43
N PRO A 206 -9.40 8.93 43.78
CA PRO A 206 -8.33 8.81 44.75
C PRO A 206 -8.88 8.25 46.07
N ALA A 207 -8.13 7.32 46.68
CA ALA A 207 -8.39 6.89 48.05
C ALA A 207 -8.40 8.12 48.98
N PRO A 208 -9.29 8.21 49.99
CA PRO A 208 -9.25 9.31 50.94
C PRO A 208 -7.95 9.28 51.76
N GLU A 209 -7.22 10.39 51.78
CA GLU A 209 -6.07 10.59 52.67
C GLU A 209 -6.48 10.44 54.15
N PRO A 210 -5.61 9.90 55.03
CA PRO A 210 -5.87 9.91 56.45
C PRO A 210 -5.74 11.35 56.99
N THR A 211 -6.87 11.90 57.43
CA THR A 211 -6.96 13.17 58.16
C THR A 211 -6.05 13.14 59.39
N SER A 212 -4.97 13.92 59.35
CA SER A 212 -4.14 14.23 60.51
C SER A 212 -4.80 15.39 61.26
N THR A 213 -5.54 15.08 62.32
CA THR A 213 -6.13 16.05 63.24
C THR A 213 -5.03 16.74 64.05
N THR A 214 -4.79 18.02 63.79
CA THR A 214 -4.12 18.92 64.73
C THR A 214 -5.18 19.74 65.47
N PRO A 215 -5.30 19.66 66.81
CA PRO A 215 -6.14 20.59 67.55
C PRO A 215 -5.45 21.96 67.71
N ALA A 216 -6.27 22.99 67.51
CA ALA A 216 -5.92 24.40 67.56
C ALA A 216 -5.57 24.89 68.97
N SER A 217 -4.68 25.89 69.02
CA SER A 217 -4.36 26.72 70.17
C SER A 217 -5.59 27.45 70.74
N THR A 218 -5.72 27.44 72.06
CA THR A 218 -6.50 28.43 72.81
C THR A 218 -5.56 29.44 73.48
N ALA A 219 -6.00 30.69 73.47
CA ALA A 219 -5.25 31.89 73.80
C ALA A 219 -5.21 32.24 75.31
N THR A 220 -4.13 32.95 75.69
CA THR A 220 -4.05 34.19 76.50
C THR A 220 -5.09 34.48 77.62
N THR A 221 -4.64 34.60 78.88
CA THR A 221 -4.66 35.82 79.74
C THR A 221 -4.65 35.53 81.26
N GLY A 222 -3.66 36.08 81.97
CA GLY A 222 -3.81 36.88 83.20
C GLY A 222 -4.06 36.19 84.56
N GLY A 223 -3.15 36.47 85.52
CA GLY A 223 -3.27 36.20 86.96
C GLY A 223 -1.94 36.38 87.66
#